data_AF-A0A932D5L2-F1
#
_entry.id   AF-A0A932D5L2-F1
#
_cell.length_a   1.000
_cell.length_b   1.000
_cell.length_c   1.000
_cell.angle_alpha   90.00
_cell.angle_beta   90.00
_cell.angle_gamma   90.00
#
_symmetry.space_group_name_H-M   'P 1'
#
loop_
_entity.id
_entity.type
_entity.pdbx_description
1 polymer ?
#
loop_
_entity_poly.entity_id
_entity_poly.type
_entity_poly.pdbx_seq_one_letter_code
_entity_poly.pdbx_strand_id
1 'polypeptide(L)'
;MSRHRTTRRGSQIGRRLLLLLPVLLACVTAAASNWPQFRGPGARGVSEEKNLPNAWSTNQNVAWVTEVPGRGWSSPIVWGERVFVTSVVSDGQVEPPKKGLYFGGERPTPPKDTHRWFVLCLDLPTGNIAWNKQVHEGPPANPVHLKNNHAAETPVTDGERVYAYFGNHGLFCLDLQGNEVWSQKWPSQKIRNGWGTAASPLLHGDRLYIVNDNDEHAFLVALNKKTGKELWRADRDEKSNWATPYVWQNEKRAEIITPGTRRVRSYDLDGKLLWEFGGMSSIVIPTPFAAHGLLYVCSGYVGDQKRPVFALKPGAAGDISLKDGETSNEFIAWCQRTAGPYNPSPLVSGDHFYVLFDFGFLSCHDARTGKELYGKQRLNTDGASAFTASPWAYDGRIFCLSEDGDTFVIQAGPEYKLLRKNSLDEMCLATPAIAQGSLLLRTASKLYRIRNSGAK
;
A
#
# COMPACT_ATOMS: atom_id res chain seq x y z
N MET A 1 -15.63 72.07 -61.50
CA MET A 1 -14.57 72.98 -61.03
C MET A 1 -14.71 73.21 -59.53
N SER A 2 -13.75 72.69 -58.77
CA SER A 2 -13.09 73.31 -57.60
C SER A 2 -13.91 73.99 -56.47
N ARG A 3 -13.71 73.39 -55.28
CA ARG A 3 -13.37 73.98 -53.95
C ARG A 3 -14.45 74.18 -52.88
N HIS A 4 -14.26 73.33 -51.86
CA HIS A 4 -14.12 73.59 -50.41
C HIS A 4 -15.17 74.44 -49.66
N ARG A 5 -15.79 73.78 -48.68
CA ARG A 5 -16.42 74.39 -47.50
C ARG A 5 -15.76 73.84 -46.23
N THR A 6 -15.32 74.75 -45.38
CA THR A 6 -14.86 74.55 -44.00
C THR A 6 -16.05 74.72 -43.04
N THR A 7 -16.20 73.84 -42.04
CA THR A 7 -16.95 74.14 -40.82
C THR A 7 -16.35 73.43 -39.61
N ARG A 8 -16.19 74.21 -38.53
CA ARG A 8 -15.64 73.89 -37.20
C ARG A 8 -16.46 72.80 -36.48
N ARG A 9 -15.79 71.98 -35.66
CA ARG A 9 -16.42 71.14 -34.60
C ARG A 9 -15.89 71.55 -33.22
N GLY A 10 -16.83 71.74 -32.30
CA GLY A 10 -16.60 72.03 -30.88
C GLY A 10 -16.17 70.80 -30.07
N SER A 11 -15.56 71.08 -28.92
CA SER A 11 -15.00 70.12 -27.97
C SER A 11 -16.09 69.45 -27.12
N GLN A 12 -15.95 68.15 -26.90
CA GLN A 12 -16.61 67.43 -25.81
C GLN A 12 -15.55 66.88 -24.86
N ILE A 13 -15.71 67.20 -23.58
CA ILE A 13 -14.88 66.79 -22.46
C ILE A 13 -15.27 65.34 -22.09
N GLY A 14 -14.33 64.40 -22.24
CA GLY A 14 -14.53 62.99 -21.89
C GLY A 14 -14.31 62.74 -20.40
N ARG A 15 -15.35 62.27 -19.69
CA ARG A 15 -15.22 61.60 -18.39
C ARG A 15 -14.79 60.15 -18.62
N ARG A 16 -13.54 59.80 -18.31
CA ARG A 16 -13.08 58.41 -18.23
C ARG A 16 -13.49 57.81 -16.89
N LEU A 17 -14.47 56.92 -16.90
CA LEU A 17 -14.85 56.08 -15.76
C LEU A 17 -13.84 54.93 -15.66
N LEU A 18 -12.96 54.94 -14.65
CA LEU A 18 -12.12 53.77 -14.34
C LEU A 18 -13.00 52.70 -13.68
N LEU A 19 -13.31 51.64 -14.42
CA LEU A 19 -13.88 50.40 -13.89
C LEU A 19 -12.73 49.60 -13.24
N LEU A 20 -12.70 49.58 -11.91
CA LEU A 20 -11.89 48.65 -11.12
C LEU A 20 -12.52 47.26 -11.22
N LEU A 21 -11.92 46.38 -12.04
CA LEU A 21 -12.25 44.96 -12.06
C LEU A 21 -11.71 44.30 -10.78
N PRO A 22 -12.52 43.61 -9.97
CA PRO A 22 -11.99 42.83 -8.87
C PRO A 22 -11.25 41.61 -9.44
N VAL A 23 -9.94 41.56 -9.23
CA VAL A 23 -9.14 40.37 -9.49
C VAL A 23 -9.53 39.33 -8.45
N LEU A 24 -10.40 38.39 -8.82
CA LEU A 24 -10.61 37.15 -8.06
C LEU A 24 -9.27 36.39 -8.08
N LEU A 25 -8.51 36.47 -6.98
CA LEU A 25 -7.49 35.48 -6.69
C LEU A 25 -8.20 34.14 -6.49
N ALA A 26 -8.26 33.35 -7.56
CA ALA A 26 -8.49 31.93 -7.42
C ALA A 26 -7.30 31.36 -6.63
N CYS A 27 -7.47 31.16 -5.32
CA CYS A 27 -6.62 30.25 -4.57
C CYS A 27 -6.76 28.88 -5.23
N VAL A 28 -5.84 28.55 -6.13
CA VAL A 28 -5.59 27.17 -6.51
C VAL A 28 -5.08 26.51 -5.25
N THR A 29 -5.98 25.95 -4.44
CA THR A 29 -5.60 24.98 -3.43
C THR A 29 -4.93 23.86 -4.22
N ALA A 30 -3.60 23.78 -4.17
CA ALA A 30 -2.89 22.61 -4.66
C ALA A 30 -3.60 21.40 -4.04
N ALA A 31 -4.21 20.56 -4.87
CA ALA A 31 -4.89 19.39 -4.37
C ALA A 31 -3.89 18.61 -3.51
N ALA A 32 -4.20 18.44 -2.22
CA ALA A 32 -3.31 17.71 -1.32
C ALA A 32 -3.07 16.32 -1.93
N SER A 33 -1.81 15.95 -2.09
CA SER A 33 -1.44 14.61 -2.54
C SER A 33 -1.85 13.63 -1.43
N ASN A 34 -2.95 12.91 -1.65
CA ASN A 34 -3.50 11.94 -0.72
C ASN A 34 -2.84 10.57 -0.93
N TRP A 35 -2.75 9.79 0.15
CA TRP A 35 -2.21 8.44 0.17
C TRP A 35 -3.21 7.48 0.86
N PRO A 36 -4.33 7.15 0.20
CA PRO A 36 -5.53 6.63 0.89
C PRO A 36 -5.46 5.18 1.36
N GLN A 37 -4.47 4.41 0.93
CA GLN A 37 -4.42 2.95 1.10
C GLN A 37 -2.98 2.44 1.14
N PHE A 38 -2.79 1.14 1.40
CA PHE A 38 -1.50 0.48 1.28
C PHE A 38 -0.85 0.76 -0.09
N ARG A 39 0.40 1.24 -0.08
CA ARG A 39 1.15 1.67 -1.26
C ARG A 39 0.49 2.80 -2.07
N GLY A 40 -0.45 3.54 -1.48
CA GLY A 40 -0.98 4.77 -2.04
C GLY A 40 -1.90 4.60 -3.24
N PRO A 41 -2.10 5.67 -4.03
CA PRO A 41 -2.98 5.64 -5.20
C PRO A 41 -2.62 4.50 -6.17
N GLY A 42 -3.58 3.60 -6.40
CA GLY A 42 -3.41 2.45 -7.28
C GLY A 42 -2.50 1.35 -6.74
N ALA A 43 -2.18 1.34 -5.44
CA ALA A 43 -1.30 0.37 -4.78
C ALA A 43 0.13 0.27 -5.38
N ARG A 44 0.61 1.34 -6.03
CA ARG A 44 1.87 1.31 -6.81
C ARG A 44 3.12 1.58 -5.97
N GLY A 45 3.02 2.35 -4.89
CA GLY A 45 4.19 2.80 -4.13
C GLY A 45 5.05 3.80 -4.91
N VAL A 46 4.46 4.54 -5.86
CA VAL A 46 5.13 5.55 -6.66
C VAL A 46 4.46 6.90 -6.42
N SER A 47 5.26 7.93 -6.16
CA SER A 47 4.80 9.32 -6.11
C SER A 47 5.38 10.13 -7.26
N GLU A 48 4.56 10.99 -7.84
CA GLU A 48 4.96 11.95 -8.87
C GLU A 48 5.43 13.29 -8.26
N GLU A 49 5.26 13.47 -6.95
CA GLU A 49 5.72 14.65 -6.23
C GLU A 49 7.23 14.84 -6.40
N LYS A 50 7.64 16.11 -6.46
CA LYS A 50 9.03 16.51 -6.69
C LYS A 50 9.63 17.10 -5.43
N ASN A 51 10.96 17.05 -5.35
CA ASN A 51 11.75 17.59 -4.25
C ASN A 51 11.41 16.93 -2.90
N LEU A 52 11.10 15.64 -2.93
CA LEU A 52 10.95 14.82 -1.73
C LEU A 52 12.33 14.53 -1.12
N PRO A 53 12.42 14.31 0.20
CA PRO A 53 13.71 14.07 0.85
C PRO A 53 14.29 12.74 0.39
N ASN A 54 15.59 12.73 0.11
CA ASN A 54 16.36 11.50 -0.12
C ASN A 54 17.37 11.23 1.00
N ALA A 55 17.48 12.18 1.94
CA ALA A 55 18.39 12.14 3.07
C ALA A 55 17.66 12.39 4.38
N TRP A 56 17.87 11.53 5.37
CA TRP A 56 17.34 11.67 6.72
C TRP A 56 18.09 10.76 7.71
N SER A 57 17.84 11.03 8.98
CA SER A 57 18.26 10.20 10.12
C SER A 57 17.18 10.30 11.21
N THR A 58 17.48 9.87 12.42
CA THR A 58 16.63 10.11 13.60
C THR A 58 16.44 11.59 13.95
N ASN A 59 17.29 12.50 13.41
CA ASN A 59 17.25 13.94 13.69
C ASN A 59 17.44 14.85 12.46
N GLN A 60 17.81 14.32 11.30
CA GLN A 60 17.96 15.06 10.05
C GLN A 60 16.69 14.99 9.20
N ASN A 61 16.20 16.13 8.70
CA ASN A 61 15.01 16.22 7.85
C ASN A 61 13.76 15.63 8.49
N VAL A 62 13.68 15.67 9.82
CA VAL A 62 12.54 15.24 10.62
C VAL A 62 11.68 16.45 10.94
N ALA A 63 10.45 16.47 10.43
CA ALA A 63 9.48 17.51 10.77
C ALA A 63 8.87 17.28 12.16
N TRP A 64 8.54 16.02 12.47
CA TRP A 64 8.11 15.57 13.78
C TRP A 64 8.28 14.05 13.91
N VAL A 65 8.25 13.59 15.16
CA VAL A 65 8.20 12.17 15.54
C VAL A 65 7.14 12.02 16.61
N THR A 66 6.27 11.01 16.46
CA THR A 66 5.20 10.73 17.41
C THR A 66 5.29 9.29 17.85
N GLU A 67 5.28 9.06 19.16
CA GLU A 67 5.13 7.71 19.72
C GLU A 67 3.73 7.19 19.42
N VAL A 68 3.63 5.99 18.87
CA VAL A 68 2.37 5.33 18.55
C VAL A 68 2.05 4.34 19.67
N PRO A 69 1.00 4.55 20.46
CA PRO A 69 0.61 3.64 21.53
C PRO A 69 0.41 2.21 21.03
N GLY A 70 0.94 1.24 21.78
CA GLY A 70 0.83 -0.18 21.46
C GLY A 70 1.73 -0.62 20.30
N ARG A 71 1.28 -1.62 19.54
CA ARG A 71 2.00 -2.19 18.39
C ARG A 71 1.10 -2.31 17.18
N GLY A 72 1.64 -2.03 16.00
CA GLY A 72 0.95 -2.26 14.73
C GLY A 72 1.94 -2.22 13.58
N TRP A 73 1.68 -3.02 12.55
CA TRP A 73 2.51 -3.05 11.33
C TRP A 73 1.81 -2.45 10.12
N SER A 74 0.60 -1.90 10.30
CA SER A 74 -0.10 -1.16 9.27
C SER A 74 0.77 -0.04 8.70
N SER A 75 0.74 0.10 7.38
CA SER A 75 1.26 1.31 6.74
C SER A 75 0.45 2.53 7.19
N PRO A 76 1.07 3.72 7.30
CA PRO A 76 0.31 4.95 7.40
C PRO A 76 -0.46 5.20 6.10
N ILE A 77 -1.64 5.80 6.21
CA ILE A 77 -2.38 6.40 5.10
C ILE A 77 -2.63 7.87 5.39
N VAL A 78 -2.76 8.69 4.35
CA VAL A 78 -2.92 10.15 4.48
C VAL A 78 -4.09 10.63 3.65
N TRP A 79 -4.97 11.45 4.23
CA TRP A 79 -6.00 12.17 3.49
C TRP A 79 -6.17 13.58 4.04
N GLY A 80 -5.94 14.59 3.19
CA GLY A 80 -5.78 15.96 3.65
C GLY A 80 -4.73 16.02 4.75
N GLU A 81 -5.03 16.71 5.85
CA GLU A 81 -4.11 16.86 6.99
C GLU A 81 -4.22 15.72 8.01
N ARG A 82 -4.81 14.57 7.66
CA ARG A 82 -5.00 13.45 8.59
C ARG A 82 -4.15 12.26 8.19
N VAL A 83 -3.49 11.67 9.18
CA VAL A 83 -2.71 10.44 9.05
C VAL A 83 -3.36 9.35 9.87
N PHE A 84 -3.63 8.18 9.27
CA PHE A 84 -4.24 7.05 9.98
C PHE A 84 -3.30 5.86 10.08
N VAL A 85 -3.28 5.23 11.24
CA VAL A 85 -2.58 3.96 11.54
C VAL A 85 -3.43 3.10 12.47
N THR A 86 -3.18 1.79 12.50
CA THR A 86 -3.79 0.88 13.47
C THR A 86 -2.77 0.38 14.48
N SER A 87 -3.21 0.04 15.69
CA SER A 87 -2.37 -0.58 16.71
C SER A 87 -3.16 -1.44 17.70
N VAL A 88 -2.45 -2.22 18.51
CA VAL A 88 -2.96 -3.04 19.60
C VAL A 88 -2.15 -2.79 20.86
N VAL A 89 -2.83 -2.60 21.98
CA VAL A 89 -2.25 -2.55 23.32
C VAL A 89 -2.61 -3.83 24.06
N SER A 90 -1.64 -4.47 24.71
CA SER A 90 -1.85 -5.64 25.57
C SER A 90 -1.66 -5.23 27.03
N ASP A 91 -2.48 -5.77 27.93
CA ASP A 91 -2.29 -5.64 29.38
C ASP A 91 -1.19 -6.57 29.92
N GLY A 92 -0.76 -7.54 29.10
CA GLY A 92 0.29 -8.51 29.43
C GLY A 92 1.70 -8.08 29.02
N GLN A 93 2.67 -8.96 29.24
CA GLN A 93 4.04 -8.74 28.78
C GLN A 93 4.12 -8.81 27.26
N VAL A 94 4.73 -7.79 26.65
CA VAL A 94 4.92 -7.71 25.20
C VAL A 94 6.38 -7.99 24.85
N GLU A 95 6.63 -9.13 24.20
CA GLU A 95 7.99 -9.51 23.76
C GLU A 95 8.57 -8.49 22.77
N PRO A 96 9.83 -8.03 22.89
CA PRO A 96 10.44 -7.12 21.91
C PRO A 96 10.37 -7.63 20.46
N PRO A 97 10.19 -6.76 19.45
CA PRO A 97 10.20 -7.17 18.06
C PRO A 97 11.58 -7.73 17.71
N LYS A 98 11.60 -8.88 17.04
CA LYS A 98 12.83 -9.48 16.52
C LYS A 98 12.85 -9.25 15.03
N LYS A 99 14.00 -8.91 14.45
CA LYS A 99 14.18 -8.72 12.99
C LYS A 99 14.58 -10.03 12.33
N GLY A 100 14.31 -10.18 11.03
CA GLY A 100 14.81 -11.31 10.24
C GLY A 100 13.78 -12.00 9.37
N LEU A 101 14.28 -13.03 8.67
CA LEU A 101 13.45 -14.11 8.17
C LEU A 101 13.51 -15.29 9.14
N TYR A 102 12.38 -15.93 9.39
CA TYR A 102 12.26 -16.95 10.42
C TYR A 102 11.81 -18.26 9.79
N PHE A 103 12.48 -19.34 10.19
CA PHE A 103 12.00 -20.70 10.03
C PHE A 103 11.60 -21.18 11.42
N GLY A 104 10.34 -20.95 11.77
CA GLY A 104 9.83 -20.98 13.14
C GLY A 104 9.41 -19.59 13.61
N GLY A 105 8.95 -19.46 14.86
CA GLY A 105 8.51 -18.18 15.42
C GLY A 105 7.01 -18.06 15.64
N GLU A 106 6.28 -19.15 15.40
CA GLU A 106 4.91 -19.38 15.80
C GLU A 106 4.77 -19.24 17.32
N ARG A 107 3.61 -18.77 17.78
CA ARG A 107 3.19 -18.94 19.17
C ARG A 107 2.19 -20.09 19.21
N PRO A 108 2.39 -21.13 20.04
CA PRO A 108 1.56 -22.32 20.00
C PRO A 108 0.14 -22.08 20.52
N THR A 109 -0.06 -21.01 21.30
CA THR A 109 -1.32 -20.69 21.95
C THR A 109 -1.60 -19.19 21.84
N PRO A 110 -2.86 -18.77 21.67
CA PRO A 110 -3.25 -17.37 21.75
C PRO A 110 -2.86 -16.74 23.10
N PRO A 111 -2.56 -15.44 23.15
CA PRO A 111 -2.41 -14.71 24.41
C PRO A 111 -3.70 -14.78 25.24
N LYS A 112 -3.54 -14.85 26.57
CA LYS A 112 -4.67 -14.84 27.52
C LYS A 112 -4.99 -13.44 28.04
N ASP A 113 -4.02 -12.53 27.98
CA ASP A 113 -4.17 -11.16 28.43
C ASP A 113 -5.12 -10.38 27.52
N THR A 114 -5.86 -9.45 28.10
CA THR A 114 -6.74 -8.56 27.34
C THR A 114 -5.92 -7.69 26.39
N HIS A 115 -6.35 -7.66 25.14
CA HIS A 115 -5.82 -6.77 24.11
C HIS A 115 -6.90 -5.74 23.74
N ARG A 116 -6.46 -4.55 23.33
CA ARG A 116 -7.31 -3.42 22.91
C ARG A 116 -6.84 -2.94 21.54
N TRP A 117 -7.72 -2.96 20.55
CA TRP A 117 -7.43 -2.57 19.17
C TRP A 117 -7.84 -1.13 18.92
N PHE A 118 -6.94 -0.39 18.29
CA PHE A 118 -7.06 1.04 18.08
C PHE A 118 -6.92 1.42 16.61
N VAL A 119 -7.72 2.40 16.21
CA VAL A 119 -7.48 3.24 15.04
C VAL A 119 -7.03 4.59 15.55
N LEU A 120 -5.94 5.12 15.01
CA LEU A 120 -5.39 6.41 15.39
C LEU A 120 -5.50 7.39 14.23
N CYS A 121 -5.78 8.64 14.54
CA CYS A 121 -5.64 9.76 13.63
C CYS A 121 -4.64 10.75 14.20
N LEU A 122 -3.62 11.08 13.42
CA LEU A 122 -2.66 12.12 13.72
C LEU A 122 -2.88 13.31 12.78
N ASP A 123 -2.61 14.50 13.26
CA ASP A 123 -2.53 15.72 12.47
C ASP A 123 -1.21 15.74 11.69
N LEU A 124 -1.28 15.79 10.36
CA LEU A 124 -0.09 15.75 9.49
C LEU A 124 0.85 16.95 9.71
N PRO A 125 0.36 18.21 9.85
CA PRO A 125 1.21 19.35 10.18
C PRO A 125 2.03 19.17 11.46
N THR A 126 1.40 18.77 12.56
CA THR A 126 2.00 18.81 13.90
C THR A 126 2.51 17.47 14.42
N GLY A 127 1.99 16.35 13.91
CA GLY A 127 2.23 15.00 14.44
C GLY A 127 1.40 14.66 15.67
N ASN A 128 0.57 15.58 16.18
CA ASN A 128 -0.23 15.32 17.37
C ASN A 128 -1.31 14.26 17.09
N ILE A 129 -1.56 13.38 18.06
CA ILE A 129 -2.69 12.45 18.01
C ILE A 129 -3.98 13.27 18.17
N ALA A 130 -4.74 13.40 17.10
CA ALA A 130 -6.03 14.09 17.09
C ALA A 130 -7.10 13.25 17.80
N TRP A 131 -7.08 11.93 17.60
CA TRP A 131 -7.88 10.97 18.35
C TRP A 131 -7.28 9.56 18.28
N ASN A 132 -7.66 8.74 19.27
CA ASN A 132 -7.27 7.34 19.38
C ASN A 132 -8.51 6.51 19.77
N LYS A 133 -9.11 5.83 18.79
CA LYS A 133 -10.39 5.14 18.94
C LYS A 133 -10.16 3.66 19.20
N GLN A 134 -10.54 3.20 20.41
CA GLN A 134 -10.69 1.78 20.68
C GLN A 134 -11.90 1.23 19.93
N VAL A 135 -11.69 0.21 19.10
CA VAL A 135 -12.75 -0.43 18.29
C VAL A 135 -13.06 -1.86 18.75
N HIS A 136 -12.13 -2.50 19.46
CA HIS A 136 -12.32 -3.83 20.01
C HIS A 136 -11.50 -4.03 21.29
N GLU A 137 -11.97 -4.92 22.15
CA GLU A 137 -11.30 -5.33 23.39
C GLU A 137 -11.60 -6.80 23.67
N GLY A 138 -10.58 -7.52 24.13
CA GLY A 138 -10.67 -8.91 24.56
C GLY A 138 -9.35 -9.66 24.36
N PRO A 139 -9.23 -10.89 24.89
CA PRO A 139 -8.11 -11.75 24.56
C PRO A 139 -8.16 -12.14 23.06
N PRO A 140 -7.04 -12.14 22.33
CA PRO A 140 -7.02 -12.60 20.95
C PRO A 140 -7.47 -14.06 20.84
N ALA A 141 -8.38 -14.35 19.92
CA ALA A 141 -8.90 -15.71 19.72
C ALA A 141 -7.90 -16.67 19.05
N ASN A 142 -6.93 -16.12 18.31
CA ASN A 142 -5.93 -16.87 17.55
C ASN A 142 -4.51 -16.48 17.97
N PRO A 143 -3.53 -17.40 17.86
CA PRO A 143 -2.12 -17.03 17.96
C PRO A 143 -1.67 -16.21 16.75
N VAL A 144 -0.47 -15.64 16.87
CA VAL A 144 0.23 -14.94 15.79
C VAL A 144 1.67 -15.44 15.66
N HIS A 145 2.23 -15.32 14.46
CA HIS A 145 3.67 -15.41 14.27
C HIS A 145 4.34 -14.20 14.90
N LEU A 146 5.62 -14.30 15.32
CA LEU A 146 6.36 -13.17 15.91
C LEU A 146 6.49 -11.94 14.99
N LYS A 147 6.19 -12.11 13.69
CA LYS A 147 6.19 -11.05 12.66
C LYS A 147 4.83 -10.34 12.53
N ASN A 148 3.81 -10.82 13.23
CA ASN A 148 2.47 -10.26 13.28
C ASN A 148 2.17 -9.76 14.72
N ASN A 149 1.26 -8.81 14.85
CA ASN A 149 0.93 -8.14 16.12
C ASN A 149 -0.57 -7.85 16.28
N HIS A 150 -1.43 -8.56 15.55
CA HIS A 150 -2.90 -8.36 15.53
C HIS A 150 -3.38 -7.02 14.95
N ALA A 151 -2.50 -6.18 14.40
CA ALA A 151 -2.81 -4.96 13.65
C ALA A 151 -1.86 -4.79 12.45
N ALA A 152 -1.82 -5.82 11.59
CA ALA A 152 -0.95 -5.83 10.41
C ALA A 152 -1.61 -5.16 9.19
N GLU A 153 -2.93 -5.23 9.10
CA GLU A 153 -3.73 -4.69 8.02
C GLU A 153 -3.69 -3.16 7.97
N THR A 154 -3.51 -2.60 6.77
CA THR A 154 -3.50 -1.16 6.51
C THR A 154 -4.93 -0.66 6.29
N PRO A 155 -5.40 0.39 7.00
CA PRO A 155 -6.73 0.93 6.76
C PRO A 155 -6.84 1.56 5.36
N VAL A 156 -8.06 1.88 4.94
CA VAL A 156 -8.34 2.63 3.71
C VAL A 156 -9.29 3.79 3.97
N THR A 157 -9.20 4.88 3.20
CA THR A 157 -10.10 6.04 3.31
C THR A 157 -10.48 6.63 1.95
N ASP A 158 -11.69 7.19 1.87
CA ASP A 158 -12.15 8.05 0.77
C ASP A 158 -12.18 9.53 1.15
N GLY A 159 -11.69 9.88 2.35
CA GLY A 159 -11.77 11.25 2.85
C GLY A 159 -13.09 11.65 3.50
N GLU A 160 -14.08 10.76 3.53
CA GLU A 160 -15.27 10.93 4.35
C GLU A 160 -15.21 10.01 5.57
N ARG A 161 -14.70 8.79 5.35
CA ARG A 161 -14.64 7.72 6.35
C ARG A 161 -13.30 7.02 6.30
N VAL A 162 -12.91 6.40 7.41
CA VAL A 162 -11.79 5.46 7.47
C VAL A 162 -12.32 4.07 7.78
N TYR A 163 -11.81 3.08 7.05
CA TYR A 163 -12.21 1.68 7.15
C TYR A 163 -11.00 0.88 7.62
N ALA A 164 -11.06 0.40 8.87
CA ALA A 164 -9.98 -0.36 9.49
C ALA A 164 -10.43 -1.82 9.67
N TYR A 165 -9.70 -2.74 9.04
CA TYR A 165 -9.94 -4.16 9.17
C TYR A 165 -8.93 -4.75 10.15
N PHE A 166 -9.40 -5.62 11.04
CA PHE A 166 -8.56 -6.45 11.89
C PHE A 166 -9.02 -7.88 11.66
N GLY A 167 -8.26 -8.68 10.93
CA GLY A 167 -8.78 -9.84 10.19
C GLY A 167 -9.66 -10.82 10.97
N ASN A 168 -9.36 -11.03 12.25
CA ASN A 168 -10.12 -11.94 13.13
C ASN A 168 -11.19 -11.25 14.00
N HIS A 169 -11.31 -9.93 13.94
CA HIS A 169 -12.25 -9.14 14.77
C HIS A 169 -13.31 -8.43 13.94
N GLY A 170 -12.99 -8.05 12.71
CA GLY A 170 -13.93 -7.41 11.80
C GLY A 170 -13.42 -6.14 11.15
N LEU A 171 -14.31 -5.52 10.38
CA LEU A 171 -14.13 -4.24 9.72
C LEU A 171 -14.90 -3.17 10.48
N PHE A 172 -14.22 -2.07 10.79
CA PHE A 172 -14.75 -0.94 11.54
C PHE A 172 -14.71 0.30 10.65
N CYS A 173 -15.84 0.97 10.53
CA CYS A 173 -15.97 2.21 9.78
C CYS A 173 -16.12 3.37 10.74
N LEU A 174 -15.21 4.33 10.66
CA LEU A 174 -15.24 5.55 11.44
C LEU A 174 -15.43 6.77 10.53
N ASP A 175 -16.09 7.81 11.03
CA ASP A 175 -15.99 9.13 10.41
C ASP A 175 -14.59 9.73 10.65
N LEU A 176 -14.30 10.87 10.02
CA LEU A 176 -13.00 11.51 10.24
C LEU A 176 -12.83 12.00 11.69
N GLN A 177 -13.90 12.22 12.46
CA GLN A 177 -13.83 12.61 13.86
C GLN A 177 -13.53 11.43 14.80
N GLY A 178 -13.47 10.20 14.28
CA GLY A 178 -13.18 8.99 15.04
C GLY A 178 -14.42 8.34 15.66
N ASN A 179 -15.62 8.81 15.30
CA ASN A 179 -16.87 8.18 15.73
C ASN A 179 -17.13 6.94 14.88
N GLU A 180 -17.55 5.84 15.51
CA GLU A 180 -17.95 4.65 14.78
C GLU A 180 -19.28 4.89 14.07
N VAL A 181 -19.29 4.65 12.76
CA VAL A 181 -20.48 4.76 11.90
C VAL A 181 -21.16 3.40 11.80
N TRP A 182 -20.38 2.34 11.55
CA TRP A 182 -20.84 0.95 11.54
C TRP A 182 -19.64 0.00 11.70
N SER A 183 -19.91 -1.24 12.07
CA SER A 183 -18.92 -2.33 12.07
C SER A 183 -19.53 -3.63 11.55
N GLN A 184 -18.68 -4.46 10.93
CA GLN A 184 -19.03 -5.79 10.44
C GLN A 184 -18.02 -6.79 11.00
N LYS A 185 -18.49 -7.77 11.77
CA LYS A 185 -17.64 -8.74 12.46
C LYS A 185 -17.76 -10.12 11.81
N TRP A 186 -16.67 -10.85 11.79
CA TRP A 186 -16.62 -12.24 11.36
C TRP A 186 -16.01 -13.10 12.47
N PRO A 187 -16.41 -14.38 12.57
CA PRO A 187 -15.76 -15.29 13.51
C PRO A 187 -14.29 -15.45 13.14
N SER A 188 -13.44 -15.50 14.16
CA SER A 188 -12.03 -15.84 14.02
C SER A 188 -11.90 -17.24 13.40
N GLN A 189 -11.08 -17.36 12.36
CA GLN A 189 -10.81 -18.65 11.68
C GLN A 189 -9.34 -19.02 11.81
N LYS A 190 -9.02 -20.31 11.74
CA LYS A 190 -7.62 -20.77 11.78
C LYS A 190 -6.84 -20.24 10.59
N ILE A 191 -5.66 -19.70 10.90
CA ILE A 191 -4.66 -19.33 9.92
C ILE A 191 -3.52 -20.34 9.98
N ARG A 192 -2.93 -20.66 8.83
CA ARG A 192 -1.80 -21.57 8.68
C ARG A 192 -0.75 -21.31 9.75
N ASN A 193 -0.41 -22.37 10.48
CA ASN A 193 0.58 -22.37 11.57
C ASN A 193 0.35 -21.29 12.64
N GLY A 194 -0.86 -20.74 12.76
CA GLY A 194 -1.14 -19.67 13.70
C GLY A 194 -0.44 -18.35 13.36
N TRP A 195 -0.19 -18.05 12.08
CA TRP A 195 0.61 -16.89 11.71
C TRP A 195 -0.13 -15.54 11.80
N GLY A 196 -1.45 -15.54 11.90
CA GLY A 196 -2.29 -14.34 11.94
C GLY A 196 -2.61 -13.77 10.56
N THR A 197 -3.54 -12.82 10.49
CA THR A 197 -4.05 -12.21 9.25
C THR A 197 -3.24 -10.97 8.84
N ALA A 198 -3.27 -10.59 7.56
CA ALA A 198 -2.62 -9.35 7.08
C ALA A 198 -3.22 -8.72 5.81
N ALA A 199 -4.18 -9.38 5.14
CA ALA A 199 -4.80 -8.82 3.93
C ALA A 199 -5.62 -7.57 4.30
N SER A 200 -5.34 -6.44 3.65
CA SER A 200 -5.96 -5.15 3.94
C SER A 200 -7.30 -4.98 3.20
N PRO A 201 -8.20 -4.10 3.68
CA PRO A 201 -9.44 -3.77 2.97
C PRO A 201 -9.15 -2.99 1.69
N LEU A 202 -9.98 -3.21 0.67
CA LEU A 202 -9.93 -2.51 -0.61
C LEU A 202 -11.19 -1.66 -0.80
N LEU A 203 -11.03 -0.37 -1.08
CA LEU A 203 -12.13 0.55 -1.35
C LEU A 203 -12.19 0.88 -2.83
N HIS A 204 -13.37 0.74 -3.44
CA HIS A 204 -13.59 1.12 -4.84
C HIS A 204 -15.04 1.57 -5.06
N GLY A 205 -15.21 2.83 -5.48
CA GLY A 205 -16.53 3.44 -5.64
C GLY A 205 -17.30 3.48 -4.33
N ASP A 206 -18.47 2.83 -4.31
CA ASP A 206 -19.34 2.69 -3.14
C ASP A 206 -19.17 1.34 -2.41
N ARG A 207 -18.12 0.58 -2.73
CA ARG A 207 -17.94 -0.80 -2.24
C ARG A 207 -16.61 -0.97 -1.51
N LEU A 208 -16.64 -1.80 -0.47
CA LEU A 208 -15.47 -2.34 0.22
C LEU A 208 -15.35 -3.83 -0.12
N TYR A 209 -14.14 -4.28 -0.40
CA TYR A 209 -13.83 -5.68 -0.66
C TYR A 209 -12.89 -6.22 0.41
N ILE A 210 -13.26 -7.36 1.00
CA ILE A 210 -12.45 -8.07 1.98
C ILE A 210 -12.17 -9.47 1.44
N VAL A 211 -10.88 -9.81 1.32
CA VAL A 211 -10.44 -11.19 1.16
C VAL A 211 -10.05 -11.70 2.55
N ASN A 212 -10.68 -12.79 2.96
CA ASN A 212 -10.31 -13.52 4.16
C ASN A 212 -9.98 -14.95 3.74
N ASP A 213 -8.73 -15.15 3.36
CA ASP A 213 -8.18 -16.46 3.02
C ASP A 213 -7.64 -17.11 4.30
N ASN A 214 -8.25 -18.20 4.73
CA ASN A 214 -7.96 -18.92 5.98
C ASN A 214 -8.08 -20.44 5.75
N ASP A 215 -7.78 -21.25 6.77
CA ASP A 215 -7.72 -22.71 6.61
C ASP A 215 -9.08 -23.43 6.76
N GLU A 216 -10.13 -22.70 7.15
CA GLU A 216 -11.46 -23.23 7.44
C GLU A 216 -12.47 -22.82 6.34
N HIS A 217 -12.79 -21.52 6.23
CA HIS A 217 -13.76 -20.97 5.30
C HIS A 217 -13.23 -19.69 4.63
N ALA A 218 -12.51 -19.84 3.52
CA ALA A 218 -11.96 -18.72 2.77
C ALA A 218 -13.03 -18.02 1.90
N PHE A 219 -13.02 -16.69 1.85
CA PHE A 219 -14.03 -15.92 1.11
C PHE A 219 -13.54 -14.57 0.58
N LEU A 220 -14.21 -14.09 -0.47
CA LEU A 220 -14.23 -12.69 -0.91
C LEU A 220 -15.64 -12.14 -0.64
N VAL A 221 -15.73 -10.99 0.02
CA VAL A 221 -17.01 -10.32 0.28
C VAL A 221 -16.97 -8.88 -0.19
N ALA A 222 -18.09 -8.41 -0.76
CA ALA A 222 -18.32 -7.00 -1.07
C ALA A 222 -19.34 -6.40 -0.11
N LEU A 223 -19.02 -5.24 0.46
CA LEU A 223 -19.87 -4.51 1.38
C LEU A 223 -20.21 -3.14 0.82
N ASN A 224 -21.41 -2.63 1.11
CA ASN A 224 -21.72 -1.23 0.90
C ASN A 224 -20.90 -0.35 1.86
N LYS A 225 -20.09 0.57 1.33
CA LYS A 225 -19.19 1.38 2.17
C LYS A 225 -19.92 2.28 3.18
N LYS A 226 -21.15 2.68 2.90
CA LYS A 226 -21.93 3.59 3.75
C LYS A 226 -22.62 2.86 4.90
N THR A 227 -23.00 1.60 4.69
CA THR A 227 -23.85 0.87 5.66
C THR A 227 -23.21 -0.41 6.21
N GLY A 228 -22.09 -0.87 5.68
CA GLY A 228 -21.45 -2.13 6.06
C GLY A 228 -22.20 -3.39 5.63
N LYS A 229 -23.34 -3.24 4.94
CA LYS A 229 -24.18 -4.37 4.52
C LYS A 229 -23.48 -5.17 3.42
N GLU A 230 -23.51 -6.49 3.57
CA GLU A 230 -23.08 -7.41 2.53
C GLU A 230 -23.92 -7.24 1.26
N LEU A 231 -23.24 -7.03 0.13
CA LEU A 231 -23.84 -6.95 -1.19
C LEU A 231 -23.81 -8.32 -1.86
N TRP A 232 -22.67 -9.00 -1.77
CA TRP A 232 -22.46 -10.36 -2.25
C TRP A 232 -21.23 -10.98 -1.59
N ARG A 233 -21.15 -12.30 -1.66
CA ARG A 233 -20.01 -13.11 -1.19
C ARG A 233 -19.72 -14.23 -2.18
N ALA A 234 -18.44 -14.50 -2.35
CA ALA A 234 -17.93 -15.65 -3.08
C ALA A 234 -17.05 -16.49 -2.17
N ASP A 235 -17.41 -17.76 -2.00
CA ASP A 235 -16.55 -18.73 -1.33
C ASP A 235 -15.32 -19.01 -2.20
N ARG A 236 -14.17 -19.22 -1.56
CA ARG A 236 -12.90 -19.42 -2.24
C ARG A 236 -12.35 -20.79 -1.90
N ASP A 237 -12.07 -21.60 -2.91
CA ASP A 237 -11.23 -22.79 -2.76
C ASP A 237 -9.76 -22.34 -2.65
N GLU A 238 -9.39 -21.86 -1.46
CA GLU A 238 -8.08 -21.34 -1.12
C GLU A 238 -7.78 -21.59 0.36
N LYS A 239 -6.50 -21.65 0.72
CA LYS A 239 -6.04 -21.71 2.12
C LYS A 239 -5.48 -20.37 2.56
N SER A 240 -4.92 -20.30 3.76
CA SER A 240 -4.37 -19.04 4.28
C SER A 240 -3.42 -18.34 3.31
N ASN A 241 -3.75 -17.10 2.95
CA ASN A 241 -2.93 -16.19 2.15
C ASN A 241 -3.04 -14.77 2.73
N TRP A 242 -2.07 -13.91 2.39
CA TRP A 242 -1.92 -12.59 3.03
C TRP A 242 -1.95 -11.43 2.04
N ALA A 243 -2.17 -11.71 0.76
CA ALA A 243 -2.22 -10.68 -0.28
C ALA A 243 -3.48 -9.82 -0.16
N THR A 244 -3.29 -8.50 -0.15
CA THR A 244 -4.38 -7.53 -0.27
C THR A 244 -4.99 -7.62 -1.69
N PRO A 245 -6.32 -7.65 -1.85
CA PRO A 245 -6.94 -7.66 -3.17
C PRO A 245 -6.71 -6.34 -3.92
N TYR A 246 -6.84 -6.37 -5.24
CA TYR A 246 -6.63 -5.20 -6.09
C TYR A 246 -7.76 -5.04 -7.11
N VAL A 247 -8.27 -3.81 -7.29
CA VAL A 247 -9.16 -3.52 -8.42
C VAL A 247 -8.32 -3.07 -9.61
N TRP A 248 -8.23 -3.92 -10.63
CA TRP A 248 -7.62 -3.59 -11.90
C TRP A 248 -8.64 -2.95 -12.84
N GLN A 249 -8.60 -1.63 -12.92
CA GLN A 249 -9.27 -0.89 -13.99
C GLN A 249 -8.40 -0.94 -15.24
N ASN A 250 -8.82 -1.72 -16.22
CA ASN A 250 -8.14 -1.85 -17.50
C ASN A 250 -9.01 -1.32 -18.65
N GLU A 251 -8.46 -1.31 -19.86
CA GLU A 251 -9.15 -0.79 -21.07
C GLU A 251 -10.43 -1.55 -21.45
N LYS A 252 -10.65 -2.76 -20.91
CA LYS A 252 -11.83 -3.59 -21.19
C LYS A 252 -12.89 -3.48 -20.08
N ARG A 253 -12.48 -3.50 -18.81
CA ARG A 253 -13.37 -3.50 -17.63
C ARG A 253 -12.60 -3.30 -16.32
N ALA A 254 -13.34 -3.17 -15.23
CA ALA A 254 -12.81 -3.25 -13.86
C ALA A 254 -12.93 -4.68 -13.33
N GLU A 255 -11.87 -5.15 -12.66
CA GLU A 255 -11.77 -6.52 -12.18
C GLU A 255 -11.17 -6.56 -10.77
N ILE A 256 -11.68 -7.43 -9.90
CA ILE A 256 -11.14 -7.67 -8.56
C ILE A 256 -10.17 -8.85 -8.64
N ILE A 257 -8.90 -8.56 -8.44
CA ILE A 257 -7.80 -9.53 -8.47
C ILE A 257 -7.54 -10.04 -7.07
N THR A 258 -7.55 -11.37 -6.93
CA THR A 258 -7.35 -12.06 -5.66
C THR A 258 -6.30 -13.16 -5.82
N PRO A 259 -5.04 -12.88 -5.47
CA PRO A 259 -3.99 -13.90 -5.50
C PRO A 259 -4.26 -14.98 -4.46
N GLY A 260 -3.91 -16.21 -4.79
CA GLY A 260 -4.03 -17.36 -3.91
C GLY A 260 -3.02 -18.44 -4.29
N THR A 261 -2.76 -19.35 -3.37
CA THR A 261 -1.80 -20.44 -3.57
C THR A 261 -2.29 -21.42 -4.64
N ARG A 262 -3.59 -21.76 -4.63
CA ARG A 262 -4.18 -22.66 -5.63
C ARG A 262 -4.39 -21.93 -6.94
N ARG A 263 -5.08 -20.79 -6.87
CA ARG A 263 -5.38 -19.96 -8.05
C ARG A 263 -5.32 -18.48 -7.73
N VAL A 264 -4.76 -17.72 -8.65
CA VAL A 264 -5.08 -16.29 -8.79
C VAL A 264 -6.41 -16.20 -9.54
N ARG A 265 -7.36 -15.43 -8.99
CA ARG A 265 -8.70 -15.30 -9.56
C ARG A 265 -9.04 -13.84 -9.81
N SER A 266 -9.78 -13.59 -10.89
CA SER A 266 -10.38 -12.31 -11.21
C SER A 266 -11.89 -12.41 -11.19
N TYR A 267 -12.53 -11.45 -10.54
CA TYR A 267 -13.98 -11.31 -10.49
C TYR A 267 -14.41 -9.98 -11.11
N ASP A 268 -15.61 -9.89 -11.66
CA ASP A 268 -16.21 -8.58 -11.90
C ASP A 268 -16.60 -7.93 -10.56
N LEU A 269 -17.07 -6.68 -10.61
CA LEU A 269 -17.41 -5.94 -9.40
C LEU A 269 -18.59 -6.55 -8.63
N ASP A 270 -19.41 -7.38 -9.29
CA ASP A 270 -20.60 -8.06 -8.76
C ASP A 270 -20.32 -9.50 -8.30
N GLY A 271 -19.05 -9.92 -8.31
CA GLY A 271 -18.60 -11.18 -7.72
C GLY A 271 -18.62 -12.37 -8.66
N LYS A 272 -18.86 -12.17 -9.96
CA LYS A 272 -18.78 -13.26 -10.95
C LYS A 272 -17.33 -13.53 -11.32
N LEU A 273 -16.91 -14.78 -11.22
CA LEU A 273 -15.59 -15.22 -11.68
C LEU A 273 -15.45 -14.98 -13.20
N LEU A 274 -14.36 -14.31 -13.59
CA LEU A 274 -14.05 -13.98 -14.98
C LEU A 274 -12.97 -14.91 -15.54
N TRP A 275 -11.85 -15.01 -14.82
CA TRP A 275 -10.73 -15.87 -15.17
C TRP A 275 -9.94 -16.30 -13.94
N GLU A 276 -9.16 -17.37 -14.10
CA GLU A 276 -8.23 -17.84 -13.08
C GLU A 276 -6.96 -18.43 -13.70
N PHE A 277 -5.87 -18.49 -12.94
CA PHE A 277 -4.68 -19.25 -13.32
C PHE A 277 -3.92 -19.79 -12.11
N GLY A 278 -3.15 -20.86 -12.31
CA GLY A 278 -2.31 -21.49 -11.28
C GLY A 278 -0.82 -21.22 -11.44
N GLY A 279 0.00 -21.92 -10.63
CA GLY A 279 1.46 -21.88 -10.74
C GLY A 279 2.16 -20.97 -9.74
N MET A 280 1.44 -20.49 -8.72
CA MET A 280 1.96 -19.69 -7.61
C MET A 280 2.82 -20.52 -6.64
N SER A 281 3.55 -19.85 -5.75
CA SER A 281 4.20 -20.51 -4.62
C SER A 281 3.18 -20.91 -3.55
N SER A 282 3.59 -21.77 -2.62
CA SER A 282 2.78 -22.30 -1.51
C SER A 282 2.28 -21.25 -0.51
N ILE A 283 2.79 -20.02 -0.61
CA ILE A 283 2.35 -18.84 0.15
C ILE A 283 2.31 -17.63 -0.79
N VAL A 284 1.23 -16.85 -0.72
CA VAL A 284 1.08 -15.60 -1.48
C VAL A 284 0.84 -14.41 -0.53
N ILE A 285 1.73 -13.42 -0.62
CA ILE A 285 1.77 -12.21 0.23
C ILE A 285 1.80 -10.93 -0.61
N PRO A 286 2.60 -10.83 -1.71
CA PRO A 286 2.68 -9.60 -2.47
C PRO A 286 1.33 -9.14 -3.03
N THR A 287 1.06 -7.85 -2.89
CA THR A 287 -0.17 -7.21 -3.39
C THR A 287 -0.04 -6.94 -4.90
N PRO A 288 -1.04 -7.34 -5.72
CA PRO A 288 -1.06 -7.01 -7.14
C PRO A 288 -1.13 -5.50 -7.38
N PHE A 289 -0.65 -5.08 -8.54
CA PHE A 289 -0.80 -3.71 -9.00
C PHE A 289 -0.72 -3.68 -10.52
N ALA A 290 -1.14 -2.57 -11.12
CA ALA A 290 -1.02 -2.36 -12.55
C ALA A 290 -0.09 -1.18 -12.87
N ALA A 291 0.63 -1.33 -13.97
CA ALA A 291 1.36 -0.28 -14.66
C ALA A 291 1.39 -0.63 -16.14
N HIS A 292 1.54 0.34 -17.03
CA HIS A 292 1.76 0.06 -18.45
C HIS A 292 0.63 -0.74 -19.13
N GLY A 293 -0.59 -0.70 -18.59
CA GLY A 293 -1.72 -1.52 -19.04
C GLY A 293 -1.60 -3.00 -18.69
N LEU A 294 -0.56 -3.41 -17.96
CA LEU A 294 -0.34 -4.77 -17.49
C LEU A 294 -0.65 -4.89 -15.99
N LEU A 295 -1.19 -6.04 -15.59
CA LEU A 295 -1.36 -6.44 -14.19
C LEU A 295 -0.19 -7.31 -13.76
N TYR A 296 0.46 -6.96 -12.65
CA TYR A 296 1.56 -7.74 -12.08
C TYR A 296 1.07 -8.54 -10.87
N VAL A 297 1.31 -9.85 -10.88
CA VAL A 297 0.99 -10.77 -9.77
C VAL A 297 2.21 -11.63 -9.50
N CYS A 298 2.60 -11.79 -8.23
CA CYS A 298 3.76 -12.59 -7.88
C CYS A 298 3.61 -13.27 -6.53
N SER A 299 4.46 -14.27 -6.32
CA SER A 299 4.61 -14.99 -5.06
C SER A 299 5.98 -15.64 -5.03
N GLY A 300 6.60 -15.77 -3.87
CA GLY A 300 7.95 -16.31 -3.82
C GLY A 300 8.38 -16.77 -2.45
N TYR A 301 7.62 -17.68 -1.83
CA TYR A 301 8.05 -18.28 -0.56
C TYR A 301 9.48 -18.81 -0.66
N VAL A 302 10.31 -18.44 0.31
CA VAL A 302 11.75 -18.74 0.27
C VAL A 302 12.07 -20.22 0.28
N GLY A 303 11.17 -21.06 0.82
CA GLY A 303 11.30 -22.51 0.84
C GLY A 303 10.89 -23.20 -0.46
N ASP A 304 10.25 -22.48 -1.38
CA ASP A 304 9.76 -23.06 -2.63
C ASP A 304 10.76 -22.90 -3.77
N GLN A 305 10.77 -23.88 -4.68
CA GLN A 305 11.52 -23.80 -5.93
C GLN A 305 10.86 -22.83 -6.93
N LYS A 306 9.53 -22.80 -6.96
CA LYS A 306 8.75 -21.90 -7.82
C LYS A 306 8.52 -20.58 -7.08
N ARG A 307 8.99 -19.49 -7.67
CA ARG A 307 8.81 -18.11 -7.15
C ARG A 307 8.43 -17.20 -8.30
N PRO A 308 7.19 -17.32 -8.81
CA PRO A 308 6.84 -16.67 -10.06
C PRO A 308 6.52 -15.17 -9.91
N VAL A 309 6.74 -14.47 -11.01
CA VAL A 309 6.15 -13.17 -11.33
C VAL A 309 5.45 -13.31 -12.67
N PHE A 310 4.19 -12.89 -12.74
CA PHE A 310 3.39 -12.84 -13.95
C PHE A 310 3.04 -11.39 -14.28
N ALA A 311 3.09 -11.05 -15.58
CA ALA A 311 2.47 -9.84 -16.12
C ALA A 311 1.33 -10.23 -17.07
N LEU A 312 0.13 -9.71 -16.81
CA LEU A 312 -1.10 -10.09 -17.51
C LEU A 312 -1.62 -8.95 -18.39
N LYS A 313 -2.20 -9.33 -19.52
CA LYS A 313 -2.92 -8.49 -20.47
C LYS A 313 -4.42 -8.48 -20.15
N PRO A 314 -5.14 -7.39 -20.45
CA PRO A 314 -6.56 -7.28 -20.15
C PRO A 314 -7.42 -8.19 -21.03
N GLY A 315 -8.66 -8.46 -20.59
CA GLY A 315 -9.67 -9.14 -21.40
C GLY A 315 -9.72 -10.66 -21.31
N ALA A 316 -8.99 -11.26 -20.36
CA ALA A 316 -8.99 -12.71 -20.13
C ALA A 316 -10.37 -13.29 -19.78
N ALA A 317 -10.57 -14.57 -20.08
CA ALA A 317 -11.73 -15.35 -19.65
C ALA A 317 -11.34 -16.83 -19.44
N GLY A 318 -11.92 -17.50 -18.44
CA GLY A 318 -11.68 -18.92 -18.15
C GLY A 318 -10.33 -19.20 -17.49
N ASP A 319 -9.83 -20.45 -17.60
CA ASP A 319 -8.50 -20.81 -17.12
C ASP A 319 -7.42 -20.36 -18.13
N ILE A 320 -6.57 -19.44 -17.70
CA ILE A 320 -5.50 -18.85 -18.53
C ILE A 320 -4.11 -19.35 -18.13
N SER A 321 -4.02 -20.47 -17.39
CA SER A 321 -2.76 -21.03 -16.91
C SER A 321 -1.77 -21.28 -18.04
N LEU A 322 -0.50 -20.96 -17.79
CA LEU A 322 0.59 -21.39 -18.65
C LEU A 322 0.74 -22.91 -18.56
N LYS A 323 1.02 -23.53 -19.71
CA LYS A 323 1.44 -24.93 -19.77
C LYS A 323 2.91 -25.06 -19.37
N ASP A 324 3.36 -26.29 -19.18
CA ASP A 324 4.77 -26.56 -18.89
C ASP A 324 5.67 -26.04 -20.01
N GLY A 325 6.78 -25.41 -19.64
CA GLY A 325 7.69 -24.72 -20.56
C GLY A 325 7.25 -23.32 -21.04
N GLU A 326 5.96 -22.99 -21.00
CA GLU A 326 5.48 -21.68 -21.47
C GLU A 326 5.88 -20.54 -20.51
N THR A 327 6.14 -19.36 -21.07
CA THR A 327 6.39 -18.12 -20.31
C THR A 327 5.42 -17.01 -20.70
N SER A 328 4.56 -17.22 -21.70
CA SER A 328 3.55 -16.29 -22.16
C SER A 328 2.43 -17.05 -22.87
N ASN A 329 1.26 -16.42 -22.99
CA ASN A 329 0.16 -16.87 -23.84
C ASN A 329 -0.68 -15.65 -24.29
N GLU A 330 -1.92 -15.88 -24.73
CA GLU A 330 -2.84 -14.81 -25.15
C GLU A 330 -3.07 -13.74 -24.07
N PHE A 331 -3.09 -14.11 -22.78
CA PHE A 331 -3.42 -13.22 -21.67
C PHE A 331 -2.28 -13.00 -20.68
N ILE A 332 -1.21 -13.79 -20.76
CA ILE A 332 0.01 -13.61 -19.97
C ILE A 332 1.08 -13.04 -20.89
N ALA A 333 1.46 -11.79 -20.69
CA ALA A 333 2.49 -11.11 -21.48
C ALA A 333 3.86 -11.76 -21.27
N TRP A 334 4.19 -12.04 -20.02
CA TRP A 334 5.42 -12.75 -19.64
C TRP A 334 5.30 -13.33 -18.23
N CYS A 335 6.16 -14.31 -17.95
CA CYS A 335 6.31 -14.94 -16.64
C CYS A 335 7.79 -15.20 -16.35
N GLN A 336 8.26 -14.71 -15.20
CA GLN A 336 9.54 -15.06 -14.62
C GLN A 336 9.34 -16.08 -13.50
N ARG A 337 9.81 -17.33 -13.69
CA ARG A 337 9.44 -18.46 -12.80
C ARG A 337 10.09 -18.44 -11.42
N THR A 338 11.19 -17.70 -11.24
CA THR A 338 12.02 -17.74 -10.03
C THR A 338 12.40 -16.36 -9.49
N ALA A 339 11.79 -15.29 -10.03
CA ALA A 339 12.10 -13.90 -9.72
C ALA A 339 11.13 -13.25 -8.71
N GLY A 340 10.18 -13.99 -8.15
CA GLY A 340 9.19 -13.47 -7.19
C GLY A 340 9.78 -13.26 -5.79
N PRO A 341 9.40 -12.19 -5.09
CA PRO A 341 9.76 -11.97 -3.68
C PRO A 341 8.82 -12.75 -2.74
N TYR A 342 9.21 -12.90 -1.47
CA TYR A 342 8.33 -13.51 -0.47
C TYR A 342 7.37 -12.47 0.12
N ASN A 343 7.85 -11.49 0.91
CA ASN A 343 7.00 -10.48 1.55
C ASN A 343 6.83 -9.18 0.71
N PRO A 344 7.90 -8.52 0.24
CA PRO A 344 7.77 -7.20 -0.39
C PRO A 344 6.98 -7.27 -1.70
N SER A 345 6.05 -6.33 -1.91
CA SER A 345 5.38 -6.21 -3.19
C SER A 345 6.28 -5.50 -4.21
N PRO A 346 6.51 -6.05 -5.42
CA PRO A 346 7.37 -5.42 -6.44
C PRO A 346 6.89 -4.04 -6.88
N LEU A 347 7.75 -3.31 -7.57
CA LEU A 347 7.54 -1.90 -7.94
C LEU A 347 7.84 -1.68 -9.43
N VAL A 348 7.01 -0.91 -10.13
CA VAL A 348 7.35 -0.37 -11.45
C VAL A 348 7.66 1.12 -11.33
N SER A 349 8.81 1.55 -11.83
CA SER A 349 9.21 2.96 -11.92
C SER A 349 9.82 3.25 -13.29
N GLY A 350 9.23 4.20 -14.04
CA GLY A 350 9.50 4.32 -15.48
C GLY A 350 9.16 3.01 -16.20
N ASP A 351 10.05 2.52 -17.06
CA ASP A 351 9.89 1.23 -17.76
C ASP A 351 10.52 0.02 -17.01
N HIS A 352 10.91 0.20 -15.75
CA HIS A 352 11.66 -0.79 -14.98
C HIS A 352 10.80 -1.44 -13.88
N PHE A 353 10.81 -2.76 -13.82
CA PHE A 353 10.19 -3.58 -12.79
C PHE A 353 11.25 -4.06 -11.80
N TYR A 354 11.15 -3.62 -10.55
CA TYR A 354 12.07 -3.91 -9.47
C TYR A 354 11.51 -4.98 -8.53
N VAL A 355 12.34 -5.97 -8.23
CA VAL A 355 12.04 -6.97 -7.19
C VAL A 355 13.01 -6.81 -6.04
N LEU A 356 12.46 -6.46 -4.88
CA LEU A 356 13.16 -6.48 -3.60
C LEU A 356 12.94 -7.85 -2.94
N PHE A 357 14.03 -8.59 -2.75
CA PHE A 357 14.00 -9.88 -2.07
C PHE A 357 14.26 -9.73 -0.58
N ASP A 358 13.63 -10.59 0.21
CA ASP A 358 13.61 -10.57 1.67
C ASP A 358 15.00 -10.63 2.32
N PHE A 359 16.01 -11.17 1.63
CA PHE A 359 17.40 -11.25 2.08
C PHE A 359 18.30 -10.11 1.59
N GLY A 360 17.71 -8.96 1.23
CA GLY A 360 18.46 -7.75 0.90
C GLY A 360 19.13 -7.78 -0.46
N PHE A 361 18.44 -8.34 -1.45
CA PHE A 361 18.82 -8.23 -2.85
C PHE A 361 17.78 -7.43 -3.62
N LEU A 362 18.22 -6.69 -4.63
CA LEU A 362 17.37 -6.02 -5.61
C LEU A 362 17.71 -6.52 -7.02
N SER A 363 16.71 -6.91 -7.82
CA SER A 363 16.88 -7.11 -9.27
C SER A 363 16.00 -6.13 -10.04
N CYS A 364 16.32 -5.97 -11.34
CA CYS A 364 15.58 -5.12 -12.24
C CYS A 364 15.33 -5.83 -13.56
N HIS A 365 14.10 -5.71 -14.04
CA HIS A 365 13.62 -6.27 -15.29
C HIS A 365 12.94 -5.17 -16.11
N ASP A 366 12.90 -5.32 -17.42
CA ASP A 366 12.03 -4.51 -18.26
C ASP A 366 10.56 -4.83 -17.91
N ALA A 367 9.78 -3.80 -17.60
CA ALA A 367 8.43 -3.99 -17.06
C ALA A 367 7.45 -4.58 -18.10
N ARG A 368 7.71 -4.41 -19.40
CA ARG A 368 6.81 -4.83 -20.48
C ARG A 368 7.10 -6.23 -20.98
N THR A 369 8.35 -6.65 -20.91
CA THR A 369 8.85 -7.90 -21.48
C THR A 369 9.33 -8.90 -20.42
N GLY A 370 9.58 -8.44 -19.19
CA GLY A 370 10.11 -9.25 -18.10
C GLY A 370 11.60 -9.57 -18.24
N LYS A 371 12.27 -9.11 -19.30
CA LYS A 371 13.70 -9.36 -19.54
C LYS A 371 14.53 -8.79 -18.39
N GLU A 372 15.43 -9.59 -17.83
CA GLU A 372 16.37 -9.11 -16.82
C GLU A 372 17.29 -8.03 -17.42
N LEU A 373 17.37 -6.89 -16.71
CA LEU A 373 18.27 -5.78 -17.04
C LEU A 373 19.51 -5.83 -16.14
N TYR A 374 19.31 -6.13 -14.85
CA TYR A 374 20.38 -6.59 -13.98
C TYR A 374 19.85 -7.62 -12.96
N GLY A 375 20.68 -8.64 -12.70
CA GLY A 375 20.41 -9.67 -11.70
C GLY A 375 20.57 -9.18 -10.26
N LYS A 376 20.39 -10.07 -9.28
CA LYS A 376 20.38 -9.74 -7.85
C LYS A 376 21.63 -8.98 -7.37
N GLN A 377 21.43 -7.74 -6.95
CA GLN A 377 22.44 -6.89 -6.32
C GLN A 377 22.22 -6.80 -4.82
N ARG A 378 23.26 -7.03 -4.03
CA ARG A 378 23.20 -6.92 -2.57
C ARG A 378 23.05 -5.45 -2.17
N LEU A 379 22.06 -5.14 -1.34
CA LEU A 379 21.83 -3.78 -0.83
C LEU A 379 22.77 -3.42 0.33
N ASN A 380 22.87 -4.29 1.32
CA ASN A 380 23.73 -4.11 2.48
C ASN A 380 25.01 -4.95 2.32
N THR A 381 26.16 -4.29 2.17
CA THR A 381 27.47 -4.95 2.10
C THR A 381 28.07 -5.27 3.46
N ASP A 382 27.56 -4.65 4.52
CA ASP A 382 28.13 -4.73 5.87
C ASP A 382 27.51 -5.87 6.69
N GLY A 383 26.44 -6.50 6.18
CA GLY A 383 25.77 -7.61 6.83
C GLY A 383 24.47 -8.02 6.13
N ALA A 384 23.90 -9.13 6.56
CA ALA A 384 22.58 -9.55 6.10
C ALA A 384 21.50 -8.67 6.76
N SER A 385 20.61 -8.10 5.95
CA SER A 385 19.42 -7.39 6.43
C SER A 385 18.17 -8.05 5.84
N ALA A 386 17.14 -8.17 6.65
CA ALA A 386 15.84 -8.64 6.21
C ALA A 386 14.99 -7.48 5.66
N PHE A 387 14.10 -7.78 4.73
CA PHE A 387 13.20 -6.81 4.11
C PHE A 387 11.76 -7.35 4.07
N THR A 388 10.84 -6.56 4.62
CA THR A 388 9.39 -6.84 4.59
C THR A 388 8.62 -5.68 3.95
N ALA A 389 9.01 -4.45 4.25
CA ALA A 389 8.43 -3.27 3.62
C ALA A 389 8.62 -3.34 2.10
N SER A 390 7.53 -3.09 1.36
CA SER A 390 7.58 -2.95 -0.09
C SER A 390 8.40 -1.71 -0.48
N PRO A 391 9.22 -1.77 -1.55
CA PRO A 391 9.95 -0.61 -2.04
C PRO A 391 9.01 0.48 -2.57
N TRP A 392 9.50 1.72 -2.59
CA TRP A 392 8.79 2.86 -3.17
C TRP A 392 9.69 3.69 -4.08
N ALA A 393 9.09 4.57 -4.89
CA ALA A 393 9.83 5.44 -5.80
C ALA A 393 9.26 6.86 -5.90
N TYR A 394 10.16 7.80 -6.16
CA TYR A 394 9.92 9.16 -6.63
C TYR A 394 11.25 9.75 -7.09
N ASP A 395 11.20 10.86 -7.84
CA ASP A 395 12.39 11.63 -8.29
C ASP A 395 13.54 10.76 -8.82
N GLY A 396 13.23 9.78 -9.67
CA GLY A 396 14.22 8.90 -10.31
C GLY A 396 15.00 8.02 -9.33
N ARG A 397 14.44 7.73 -8.16
CA ARG A 397 15.06 6.90 -7.12
C ARG A 397 14.12 5.81 -6.64
N ILE A 398 14.71 4.67 -6.30
CA ILE A 398 14.06 3.54 -5.64
C ILE A 398 14.54 3.50 -4.20
N PHE A 399 13.64 3.21 -3.26
CA PHE A 399 13.92 3.16 -1.84
C PHE A 399 13.53 1.81 -1.28
N CYS A 400 14.44 1.20 -0.52
CA CYS A 400 14.24 -0.12 0.10
C CYS A 400 14.49 0.00 1.61
N LEU A 401 13.44 -0.14 2.42
CA LEU A 401 13.52 -0.10 3.88
C LEU A 401 13.71 -1.51 4.45
N SER A 402 14.81 -1.73 5.15
CA SER A 402 15.07 -2.98 5.85
C SER A 402 14.36 -3.01 7.21
N GLU A 403 14.27 -4.21 7.78
CA GLU A 403 13.79 -4.41 9.14
C GLU A 403 14.72 -3.80 10.20
N ASP A 404 15.91 -3.35 9.81
CA ASP A 404 16.82 -2.64 10.71
C ASP A 404 16.45 -1.16 10.91
N GLY A 405 15.55 -0.62 10.10
CA GLY A 405 15.29 0.81 10.02
C GLY A 405 16.23 1.53 9.05
N ASP A 406 17.04 0.77 8.30
CA ASP A 406 17.93 1.31 7.27
C ASP A 406 17.17 1.40 5.93
N THR A 407 17.16 2.58 5.32
CA THR A 407 16.65 2.78 3.95
C THR A 407 17.79 2.95 2.96
N PHE A 408 17.86 2.04 2.01
CA PHE A 408 18.80 2.10 0.89
C PHE A 408 18.16 2.86 -0.26
N VAL A 409 18.85 3.88 -0.77
CA VAL A 409 18.40 4.73 -1.88
C VAL A 409 19.19 4.34 -3.11
N ILE A 410 18.50 3.86 -4.14
CA ILE A 410 19.07 3.36 -5.39
C ILE A 410 18.66 4.31 -6.51
N GLN A 411 19.55 4.57 -7.47
CA GLN A 411 19.18 5.26 -8.69
C GLN A 411 18.24 4.38 -9.52
N ALA A 412 17.10 4.92 -9.96
CA ALA A 412 16.24 4.21 -10.90
C ALA A 412 16.89 4.21 -12.29
N GLY A 413 16.73 3.11 -13.02
CA GLY A 413 17.35 2.85 -14.30
C GLY A 413 17.72 1.38 -14.53
N PRO A 414 18.33 1.09 -15.70
CA PRO A 414 18.73 -0.26 -16.11
C PRO A 414 20.08 -0.68 -15.52
N GLU A 415 20.73 0.17 -14.72
CA GLU A 415 21.98 -0.11 -14.03
C GLU A 415 21.80 0.10 -12.53
N TYR A 416 22.39 -0.79 -11.74
CA TYR A 416 22.35 -0.67 -10.28
C TYR A 416 23.35 0.36 -9.78
N LYS A 417 22.87 1.31 -8.98
CA LYS A 417 23.72 2.27 -8.27
C LYS A 417 23.11 2.64 -6.93
N LEU A 418 23.72 2.16 -5.85
CA LEU A 418 23.42 2.61 -4.49
C LEU A 418 23.90 4.06 -4.33
N LEU A 419 22.98 4.96 -4.00
CA LEU A 419 23.26 6.39 -3.82
C LEU A 419 23.59 6.71 -2.37
N ARG A 420 22.82 6.16 -1.42
CA ARG A 420 23.06 6.33 0.03
C ARG A 420 22.23 5.38 0.88
N LYS A 421 22.53 5.41 2.18
CA LYS A 421 21.78 4.76 3.25
C LYS A 421 21.29 5.82 4.25
N ASN A 422 20.02 5.74 4.65
CA ASN A 422 19.44 6.49 5.77
C ASN A 422 19.14 5.51 6.91
N SER A 423 19.07 5.96 8.16
CA SER A 423 18.74 5.08 9.29
C SER A 423 17.83 5.74 10.31
N LEU A 424 16.86 5.00 10.82
CA LEU A 424 16.00 5.38 11.94
C LEU A 424 16.31 4.62 13.23
N ASP A 425 17.32 3.72 13.21
CA ASP A 425 17.79 2.94 14.36
C ASP A 425 16.68 2.21 15.14
N GLU A 426 15.64 1.76 14.43
CA GLU A 426 14.52 1.04 15.01
C GLU A 426 13.86 0.14 13.98
N MET A 427 13.36 -1.02 14.43
CA MET A 427 12.74 -2.00 13.54
C MET A 427 11.57 -1.42 12.74
N CYS A 428 11.53 -1.70 11.44
CA CYS A 428 10.49 -1.23 10.53
C CYS A 428 9.94 -2.39 9.69
N LEU A 429 8.62 -2.57 9.64
CA LEU A 429 7.97 -3.50 8.71
C LEU A 429 7.01 -2.82 7.73
N ALA A 430 6.49 -1.65 8.11
CA ALA A 430 5.47 -0.93 7.35
C ALA A 430 6.07 -0.23 6.12
N THR A 431 5.38 -0.32 4.98
CA THR A 431 5.68 0.52 3.81
C THR A 431 5.27 1.98 4.10
N PRO A 432 6.09 2.98 3.74
CA PRO A 432 5.77 4.38 4.02
C PRO A 432 4.57 4.91 3.23
N ALA A 433 4.03 6.04 3.71
CA ALA A 433 3.18 6.91 2.90
C ALA A 433 3.98 8.09 2.36
N ILE A 434 3.57 8.59 1.20
CA ILE A 434 4.13 9.78 0.59
C ILE A 434 2.99 10.76 0.37
N ALA A 435 3.09 11.93 0.99
CA ALA A 435 2.06 12.94 0.90
C ALA A 435 2.63 14.32 1.22
N GLN A 436 2.18 15.32 0.46
CA GLN A 436 2.40 16.73 0.74
C GLN A 436 3.88 17.08 1.01
N GLY A 437 4.76 16.67 0.10
CA GLY A 437 6.19 16.93 0.15
C GLY A 437 6.93 16.18 1.25
N SER A 438 6.33 15.13 1.83
CA SER A 438 6.92 14.39 2.95
C SER A 438 6.71 12.87 2.84
N LEU A 439 7.54 12.12 3.56
CA LEU A 439 7.33 10.70 3.81
C LEU A 439 6.89 10.48 5.25
N LEU A 440 6.00 9.52 5.44
CA LEU A 440 5.59 9.02 6.74
C LEU A 440 6.18 7.62 6.92
N LEU A 441 7.20 7.50 7.78
CA LEU A 441 7.91 6.26 8.06
C LEU A 441 7.53 5.76 9.45
N ARG A 442 7.04 4.52 9.53
CA ARG A 442 6.61 3.90 10.78
C ARG A 442 7.64 2.88 11.25
N THR A 443 8.17 3.11 12.44
CA THR A 443 9.01 2.15 13.18
C THR A 443 8.15 1.33 14.15
N ALA A 444 8.77 0.45 14.93
CA ALA A 444 8.09 -0.39 15.90
C ALA A 444 7.28 0.41 16.94
N SER A 445 7.76 1.59 17.35
CA SER A 445 7.11 2.42 18.37
C SER A 445 6.73 3.83 17.90
N LYS A 446 7.21 4.30 16.73
CA LYS A 446 7.08 5.70 16.32
C LYS A 446 6.58 5.86 14.89
N LEU A 447 6.00 7.03 14.62
CA LEU A 447 5.76 7.54 13.28
C LEU A 447 6.59 8.81 13.06
N TYR A 448 7.36 8.83 11.98
CA TYR A 448 8.19 9.96 11.57
C TYR A 448 7.55 10.65 10.38
N ARG A 449 7.51 11.98 10.38
CA ARG A 449 7.34 12.76 9.14
C ARG A 449 8.69 13.30 8.69
N ILE A 450 9.16 12.81 7.56
CA ILE A 450 10.41 13.22 6.94
C ILE A 450 10.12 14.22 5.81
N ARG A 451 10.74 15.40 5.85
CA ARG A 451 10.60 16.47 4.84
C ARG A 451 11.94 17.21 4.68
N ASN A 452 12.25 17.67 3.48
CA ASN A 452 13.41 18.52 3.25
C ASN A 452 13.32 19.81 4.08
N SER A 453 14.38 20.12 4.82
CA SER A 453 14.49 21.38 5.58
C SER A 453 14.34 22.58 4.64
N GLY A 454 13.37 23.46 4.89
CA GLY A 454 13.16 24.70 4.10
C GLY A 454 12.09 24.62 3.00
N ALA A 455 11.46 23.45 2.77
CA ALA A 455 10.22 23.41 2.02
C ALA A 455 9.11 24.05 2.88
N LYS A 456 8.59 25.22 2.48
CA LYS A 456 7.40 25.82 3.10
C LYS A 456 6.17 25.03 2.69
#